data_AF-A0A2D5ZSE3-F1
#
_entry.id   AF-A0A2D5ZSE3-F1
#
_cell.length_a   1.000
_cell.length_b   1.000
_cell.length_c   1.000
_cell.angle_alpha   90.00
_cell.angle_beta   90.00
_cell.angle_gamma   90.00
#
_symmetry.space_group_name_H-M   'P 1'
#
loop_
_entity.id
_entity.type
_entity.pdbx_description
1 polymer ?
#
loop_
_entity_poly.entity_id
_entity_poly.type
_entity_poly.pdbx_seq_one_letter_code
_entity_poly.pdbx_strand_id
1 'polypeptide(L)'
;MESWRFEGPMGSPAGALEEERWPPMNVVLCNCPPAESRAIARRLIREGLAACVNVIGGVSSFYEWEGKLEEESEDTLLIKVARSGLAALGDRIRELHPYSTVEIVVLEVDAEQSDPDYVAWVERCGKADRAG
;
A
#
# COMPACT_ATOMS: atom_id res chain seq x y z
N MET A 1 -23.10 6.22 -30.92
CA MET A 1 -24.16 6.26 -29.90
C MET A 1 -24.35 4.83 -29.44
N GLU A 2 -23.84 4.49 -28.27
CA GLU A 2 -24.29 3.33 -27.51
C GLU A 2 -24.03 3.64 -26.04
N SER A 3 -25.12 3.93 -25.35
CA SER A 3 -25.17 4.23 -23.93
C SER A 3 -24.97 2.95 -23.13
N TRP A 4 -24.00 2.94 -22.24
CA TRP A 4 -23.95 1.94 -21.17
C TRP A 4 -24.38 2.62 -19.87
N ARG A 5 -25.60 2.30 -19.41
CA ARG A 5 -26.06 2.54 -18.03
C ARG A 5 -25.97 1.21 -17.29
N PHE A 6 -25.18 1.18 -16.23
CA PHE A 6 -25.18 0.09 -15.26
C PHE A 6 -26.07 0.51 -14.08
N GLU A 7 -27.29 -0.02 -14.01
CA GLU A 7 -28.16 0.13 -12.84
C GLU A 7 -27.87 -1.02 -11.87
N GLY A 8 -26.94 -0.76 -10.93
CA GLY A 8 -26.72 -1.62 -9.76
C GLY A 8 -27.80 -1.38 -8.68
N PRO A 9 -28.09 -2.37 -7.83
CA PRO A 9 -29.20 -2.28 -6.88
C PRO A 9 -28.97 -1.17 -5.85
N MET A 10 -30.00 -0.32 -5.69
CA MET A 10 -30.09 0.65 -4.62
C MET A 10 -30.22 -0.05 -3.26
N GLY A 11 -29.30 0.27 -2.35
CA GLY A 11 -29.55 0.33 -0.91
C GLY A 11 -29.18 -0.90 -0.08
N SER A 12 -27.99 -0.88 0.50
CA SER A 12 -27.71 -1.42 1.85
C SER A 12 -26.85 -0.38 2.58
N PRO A 13 -27.02 -0.13 3.90
CA PRO A 13 -26.27 0.93 4.59
C PRO A 13 -24.81 0.49 4.79
N ALA A 14 -23.96 0.79 3.80
CA ALA A 14 -22.57 0.40 3.66
C ALA A 14 -21.59 1.12 4.62
N GLY A 15 -21.97 1.30 5.89
CA GLY A 15 -21.18 2.14 6.81
C GLY A 15 -20.77 1.45 8.11
N ALA A 16 -21.71 0.88 8.84
CA ALA A 16 -21.48 0.62 10.26
C ALA A 16 -20.91 -0.76 10.60
N LEU A 17 -21.06 -1.77 9.72
CA LEU A 17 -20.54 -3.13 9.95
C LEU A 17 -19.22 -3.41 9.19
N GLU A 18 -18.84 -2.55 8.25
CA GLU A 18 -17.60 -2.69 7.45
C GLU A 18 -16.39 -2.00 8.11
N GLU A 19 -16.60 -0.89 8.84
CA GLU A 19 -15.52 -0.20 9.56
C GLU A 19 -14.91 -1.03 10.70
N GLU A 20 -15.67 -1.95 11.29
CA GLU A 20 -15.25 -2.77 12.44
C GLU A 20 -14.36 -3.97 12.08
N ARG A 21 -14.16 -4.27 10.80
CA ARG A 21 -13.47 -5.51 10.37
C ARG A 21 -12.20 -5.27 9.55
N TRP A 22 -11.60 -4.08 9.61
CA TRP A 22 -10.29 -3.87 8.97
C TRP A 22 -9.16 -4.15 9.96
N PRO A 23 -8.19 -5.02 9.62
CA PRO A 23 -7.17 -5.47 10.56
C PRO A 23 -6.26 -4.31 11.02
N PRO A 24 -5.68 -4.41 12.23
CA PRO A 24 -4.82 -3.37 12.80
C PRO A 24 -3.55 -3.09 11.97
N MET A 25 -3.11 -4.06 11.18
CA MET A 25 -1.96 -4.00 10.29
C MET A 25 -2.36 -4.45 8.89
N ASN A 26 -1.69 -3.88 7.89
CA ASN A 26 -1.86 -4.21 6.48
C ASN A 26 -0.52 -4.37 5.78
N VAL A 27 -0.53 -5.09 4.66
CA VAL A 27 0.58 -5.11 3.71
C VAL A 27 0.19 -4.30 2.48
N VAL A 28 1.03 -3.38 2.05
CA VAL A 28 0.85 -2.63 0.81
C VAL A 28 1.88 -3.11 -0.22
N LEU A 29 1.41 -3.46 -1.41
CA LEU A 29 2.23 -3.67 -2.61
C LEU A 29 2.40 -2.34 -3.34
N CYS A 30 3.63 -2.05 -3.70
CA CYS A 30 3.98 -0.92 -4.54
C CYS A 30 5.21 -1.29 -5.36
N ASN A 31 5.04 -1.43 -6.66
CA ASN A 31 6.16 -1.54 -7.59
C ASN A 31 6.76 -0.17 -7.88
N CYS A 32 8.06 -0.14 -8.14
CA CYS A 32 8.80 1.08 -8.49
C CYS A 32 10.09 0.75 -9.26
N PRO A 33 10.70 1.73 -9.96
CA PRO A 33 12.01 1.55 -10.56
C PRO A 33 13.07 1.11 -9.53
N PRO A 34 13.98 0.16 -9.86
CA PRO A 34 14.97 -0.36 -8.91
C PRO A 34 15.91 0.71 -8.34
N ALA A 35 16.13 1.80 -9.07
CA ALA A 35 16.92 2.95 -8.62
C ALA A 35 16.28 3.68 -7.42
N GLU A 36 14.95 3.67 -7.33
CA GLU A 36 14.18 4.43 -6.34
C GLU A 36 13.78 3.59 -5.12
N SER A 37 13.65 2.27 -5.29
CA SER A 37 13.08 1.34 -4.30
C SER A 37 13.63 1.50 -2.88
N ARG A 38 14.95 1.53 -2.75
CA ARG A 38 15.64 1.67 -1.45
C ARG A 38 15.51 3.07 -0.87
N ALA A 39 15.42 4.10 -1.71
CA ALA A 39 15.24 5.48 -1.25
C ALA A 39 13.83 5.67 -0.68
N ILE A 40 12.81 5.22 -1.41
CA ILE A 40 11.41 5.21 -0.97
C ILE A 40 11.27 4.43 0.33
N ALA A 41 11.73 3.18 0.38
CA ALA A 41 11.64 2.32 1.57
C ALA A 41 12.23 3.00 2.83
N ARG A 42 13.44 3.58 2.71
CA ARG A 42 14.08 4.30 3.83
C ARG A 42 13.30 5.54 4.24
N ARG A 43 12.72 6.27 3.29
CA ARG A 43 11.96 7.49 3.56
C ARG A 43 10.70 7.18 4.36
N LEU A 44 9.92 6.19 3.90
CA LEU A 44 8.69 5.76 4.57
C LEU A 44 8.94 5.32 6.02
N ILE A 45 10.04 4.58 6.25
CA ILE A 45 10.43 4.15 7.60
C ILE A 45 10.85 5.34 8.46
N ARG A 46 11.68 6.26 7.93
CA ARG A 46 12.19 7.43 8.68
C ARG A 46 11.08 8.41 9.05
N GLU A 47 10.14 8.65 8.15
CA GLU A 47 8.96 9.49 8.38
C GLU A 47 7.89 8.78 9.24
N GLY A 48 8.09 7.50 9.51
CA GLY A 48 7.21 6.69 10.36
C GLY A 48 5.86 6.34 9.75
N LEU A 49 5.81 6.32 8.42
CA LEU A 49 4.64 5.92 7.65
C LEU A 49 4.58 4.41 7.41
N ALA A 50 5.69 3.71 7.63
CA ALA A 50 5.77 2.26 7.60
C ALA A 50 6.54 1.74 8.83
N ALA A 51 6.22 0.53 9.26
CA ALA A 51 6.99 -0.19 10.28
C ALA A 51 8.15 -0.95 9.64
N CYS A 52 7.89 -1.63 8.52
CA CYS A 52 8.86 -2.43 7.78
C CYS A 52 8.59 -2.34 6.27
N VAL A 53 9.64 -2.42 5.46
CA VAL A 53 9.54 -2.54 4.00
C VAL A 53 10.51 -3.61 3.54
N ASN A 54 10.00 -4.65 2.86
CA ASN A 54 10.87 -5.57 2.12
C ASN A 54 10.96 -5.07 0.68
N VAL A 55 12.17 -5.04 0.12
CA VAL A 55 12.42 -4.76 -1.30
C VAL A 55 12.73 -6.07 -1.99
N ILE A 56 11.85 -6.51 -2.89
CA ILE A 56 12.07 -7.67 -3.75
C ILE A 56 12.48 -7.16 -5.12
N GLY A 57 13.72 -7.38 -5.52
CA GLY A 57 14.23 -6.89 -6.79
C GLY A 57 14.21 -7.91 -7.91
N GLY A 58 14.37 -7.42 -9.14
CA GLY A 58 14.41 -8.25 -10.35
C GLY A 58 13.03 -8.70 -10.82
N VAL A 59 12.01 -7.86 -10.63
CA VAL A 59 10.66 -8.09 -11.12
C VAL A 59 10.56 -7.58 -12.55
N SER A 60 9.89 -8.34 -13.41
CA SER A 60 9.45 -7.89 -14.73
C SER A 60 7.95 -7.64 -14.70
N SER A 61 7.54 -6.42 -14.98
CA SER A 61 6.14 -6.01 -15.06
C SER A 61 5.71 -5.92 -16.51
N PHE A 62 4.60 -6.57 -16.84
CA PHE A 62 4.01 -6.59 -18.18
C PHE A 62 2.63 -5.95 -18.13
N TYR A 63 2.38 -4.96 -18.97
CA TYR A 63 1.10 -4.26 -19.02
C TYR A 63 0.86 -3.65 -20.40
N GLU A 64 -0.38 -3.21 -20.67
CA GLU A 64 -0.69 -2.48 -21.90
C GLU A 64 -0.74 -0.98 -21.64
N TRP A 65 -0.01 -0.20 -22.43
CA TRP A 65 -0.06 1.26 -22.43
C TRP A 65 -0.17 1.79 -23.85
N GLU A 66 -1.13 2.68 -24.09
CA GLU A 66 -1.42 3.26 -25.42
C GLU A 66 -1.52 2.21 -26.54
N GLY A 67 -2.11 1.04 -26.23
CA GLY A 67 -2.31 -0.06 -27.16
C GLY A 67 -1.04 -0.88 -27.49
N LYS A 68 0.01 -0.75 -26.69
CA LYS A 68 1.26 -1.53 -26.81
C LYS A 68 1.51 -2.33 -25.54
N LEU A 69 2.01 -3.55 -25.72
CA LEU A 69 2.56 -4.33 -24.63
C LEU A 69 3.89 -3.72 -24.20
N GLU A 70 3.95 -3.29 -22.95
CA GLU A 70 5.15 -2.79 -22.30
C GLU A 70 5.73 -3.87 -21.37
N GLU A 71 7.05 -3.85 -21.24
CA GLU A 71 7.81 -4.68 -20.31
C GLU A 71 8.80 -3.77 -19.56
N GLU A 72 8.68 -3.71 -18.24
CA GLU A 72 9.55 -2.90 -17.38
C GLU A 72 10.23 -3.71 -16.29
N SER A 73 11.46 -3.32 -15.97
CA SER A 73 12.19 -3.87 -14.81
C SER A 73 11.89 -3.04 -13.57
N GLU A 74 11.39 -3.69 -12.53
CA GLU A 74 10.95 -3.09 -11.29
C GLU A 74 11.48 -3.82 -10.05
N ASP A 75 11.38 -3.14 -8.91
CA ASP A 75 11.43 -3.75 -7.59
C ASP A 75 10.03 -3.63 -6.95
N THR A 76 9.57 -4.69 -6.29
CA THR A 76 8.33 -4.68 -5.49
C THR A 76 8.64 -4.32 -4.03
N LEU A 77 7.93 -3.32 -3.52
CA LEU A 77 7.91 -2.96 -2.10
C LEU A 77 6.75 -3.68 -1.40
N LEU A 78 7.07 -4.48 -0.37
CA LEU A 78 6.10 -5.07 0.57
C LEU A 78 6.12 -4.29 1.88
N ILE A 79 5.23 -3.31 1.99
CA ILE A 79 5.22 -2.32 3.06
C ILE A 79 4.26 -2.76 4.17
N LYS A 80 4.74 -2.89 5.41
CA LYS A 80 3.92 -3.23 6.58
C LYS A 80 3.59 -1.95 7.32
N VAL A 81 2.30 -1.70 7.49
CA VAL A 81 1.80 -0.42 7.98
C VAL A 81 0.61 -0.62 8.91
N ALA A 82 0.55 0.20 9.95
CA ALA A 82 -0.62 0.28 10.81
C ALA A 82 -1.83 0.77 10.00
N ARG A 83 -3.02 0.26 10.29
CA ARG A 83 -4.28 0.70 9.66
C ARG A 83 -4.41 2.22 9.65
N SER A 84 -4.11 2.86 10.78
CA SER A 84 -4.20 4.32 10.94
C SER A 84 -3.25 5.10 10.04
N GLY A 85 -2.17 4.49 9.53
CA GLY A 85 -1.16 5.12 8.70
C GLY A 85 -1.39 4.94 7.19
N LEU A 86 -2.37 4.13 6.76
CA LEU A 86 -2.56 3.78 5.35
C LEU A 86 -2.76 4.98 4.43
N ALA A 87 -3.61 5.93 4.82
CA ALA A 87 -3.89 7.11 4.00
C ALA A 87 -2.63 7.97 3.82
N ALA A 88 -1.96 8.31 4.92
CA ALA A 88 -0.74 9.12 4.89
C ALA A 88 0.41 8.41 4.14
N LEU A 89 0.53 7.08 4.30
CA LEU A 89 1.46 6.27 3.52
C LEU A 89 1.19 6.41 2.02
N GLY A 90 -0.07 6.24 1.61
CA GLY A 90 -0.46 6.29 0.20
C GLY A 90 -0.19 7.65 -0.44
N ASP A 91 -0.53 8.74 0.26
CA ASP A 91 -0.24 10.10 -0.22
C ASP A 91 1.26 10.32 -0.36
N ARG A 92 2.04 9.85 0.61
CA ARG A 92 3.49 10.01 0.56
C ARG A 92 4.15 9.19 -0.55
N ILE A 93 3.67 7.97 -0.78
CA ILE A 93 4.13 7.16 -1.91
C ILE A 93 3.91 7.94 -3.22
N ARG A 94 2.73 8.53 -3.43
CA ARG A 94 2.44 9.32 -4.65
C ARG A 94 3.37 10.52 -4.83
N GLU A 95 3.79 11.17 -3.74
CA GLU A 95 4.74 12.29 -3.79
C GLU A 95 6.18 11.86 -4.11
N LEU A 96 6.56 10.65 -3.67
CA LEU A 96 7.92 10.13 -3.84
C LEU A 96 8.09 9.36 -5.15
N HIS A 97 7.01 8.81 -5.71
CA HIS A 97 7.06 7.89 -6.83
C HIS A 97 7.30 8.62 -8.15
N PRO A 98 8.17 8.10 -9.04
CA PRO A 98 8.42 8.74 -10.33
C PRO A 98 7.24 8.60 -11.32
N TYR A 99 6.39 7.58 -11.15
CA TYR A 99 5.25 7.36 -12.03
C TYR A 99 4.04 8.22 -11.63
N SER A 100 3.30 8.68 -12.64
CA SER A 100 2.04 9.42 -12.45
C SER A 100 0.90 8.53 -11.95
N THR A 101 0.89 7.26 -12.37
CA THR A 101 -0.04 6.24 -11.87
C THR A 101 0.76 5.24 -11.04
N VAL A 102 0.53 5.25 -9.73
CA VAL A 102 1.32 4.45 -8.78
C VAL A 102 0.52 3.23 -8.33
N GLU A 103 1.15 2.06 -8.37
CA GLU A 103 0.57 0.86 -7.77
C GLU A 103 0.57 0.99 -6.24
N ILE A 104 -0.62 1.01 -5.64
CA ILE A 104 -0.81 0.96 -4.19
C ILE A 104 -1.95 -0.03 -3.93
N VAL A 105 -1.60 -1.30 -3.78
CA VAL A 105 -2.58 -2.37 -3.51
C VAL A 105 -2.48 -2.79 -2.06
N VAL A 106 -3.57 -2.67 -1.31
CA VAL A 106 -3.62 -3.03 0.11
C VAL A 106 -4.11 -4.47 0.26
N LEU A 107 -3.35 -5.28 0.97
CA LEU A 107 -3.68 -6.65 1.35
C LEU A 107 -4.00 -6.68 2.85
N GLU A 108 -5.18 -7.19 3.18
CA GLU A 108 -5.60 -7.45 4.55
C GLU A 108 -4.73 -8.55 5.17
N VAL A 109 -4.34 -8.35 6.42
CA VAL A 109 -3.61 -9.36 7.22
C VAL A 109 -4.56 -9.97 8.23
N ASP A 110 -4.55 -11.30 8.34
CA ASP A 110 -5.16 -11.98 9.48
C ASP A 110 -4.30 -11.74 10.72
N ALA A 111 -4.71 -10.76 11.53
CA ALA A 111 -3.97 -10.36 12.73
C ALA A 111 -4.06 -11.40 13.86
N GLU A 112 -5.14 -12.20 13.91
CA GLU A 112 -5.33 -13.23 14.94
C GLU A 112 -4.40 -14.42 14.71
N GLN A 113 -4.07 -14.71 13.46
CA GLN A 113 -3.10 -15.73 13.07
C GLN A 113 -1.65 -15.21 12.92
N SER A 114 -1.42 -13.93 13.22
CA SER A 114 -0.09 -13.32 13.19
C SER A 114 0.55 -13.28 14.58
N ASP A 115 1.88 -13.12 14.64
CA ASP A 115 2.58 -12.94 15.92
C ASP A 115 2.09 -11.65 16.62
N PRO A 116 1.57 -11.73 17.86
CA PRO A 116 0.94 -10.59 18.51
C PRO A 116 1.92 -9.46 18.86
N ASP A 117 3.18 -9.79 19.18
CA ASP A 117 4.21 -8.78 19.46
C ASP A 117 4.59 -8.02 18.19
N TYR A 118 4.63 -8.72 17.05
CA TYR A 118 4.85 -8.11 15.74
C TYR A 118 3.71 -7.16 15.34
N VAL A 119 2.45 -7.61 15.46
CA VAL A 119 1.27 -6.77 15.19
C VAL A 119 1.30 -5.51 16.06
N ALA A 120 1.54 -5.66 17.36
CA ALA A 120 1.63 -4.55 18.29
C ALA A 120 2.79 -3.60 17.97
N TRP A 121 3.93 -4.11 17.51
CA TRP A 121 5.06 -3.28 17.05
C TRP A 121 4.69 -2.45 15.83
N VAL A 122 4.04 -3.05 14.81
CA VAL A 122 3.61 -2.31 13.62
C VAL A 122 2.60 -1.23 13.96
N GLU A 123 1.65 -1.50 14.86
CA GLU A 123 0.66 -0.52 15.30
C GLU A 123 1.25 0.71 16.00
N ARG A 124 2.40 0.55 16.68
CA ARG A 124 3.12 1.66 17.32
C ARG A 124 3.93 2.48 16.32
N CYS A 125 4.37 1.86 15.22
CA CYS A 125 5.08 2.59 14.17
C CYS A 125 4.16 3.62 13.49
N GLY A 126 4.45 4.90 13.74
CA GLY A 126 3.69 6.05 13.20
C GLY A 126 2.89 6.81 14.25
N LYS A 127 2.74 6.26 15.46
CA LYS A 127 2.21 6.98 16.62
C LYS A 127 3.38 7.56 17.42
N ALA A 128 3.71 8.82 17.14
CA ALA A 128 4.38 9.80 18.02
C ALA A 128 5.59 9.44 18.92
N ASP A 129 6.22 8.27 18.86
CA ASP A 129 7.39 7.94 19.73
C ASP A 129 8.75 8.34 19.13
N ARG A 130 8.79 9.35 18.25
CA ARG A 130 10.04 9.84 17.63
C ARG A 130 10.36 11.30 17.91
N ALA A 131 9.85 11.81 19.03
CA ALA A 131 10.44 12.98 19.69
C ALA A 131 11.47 12.46 20.71
N GLY A 132 12.72 12.33 20.27
CA GLY A 132 13.89 12.03 21.08
C GLY A 132 15.13 12.58 20.39
#